data_AF-A0A9D5WXL1-F1
#
_entry.id   AF-A0A9D5WXL1-F1
#
_cell.length_a   1.000
_cell.length_b   1.000
_cell.length_c   1.000
_cell.angle_alpha   90.00
_cell.angle_beta   90.00
_cell.angle_gamma   90.00
#
_symmetry.space_group_name_H-M   'P 1'
#
loop_
_entity.id
_entity.type
_entity.pdbx_description
1 polymer ?
#
loop_
_entity_poly.entity_id
_entity_poly.type
_entity_poly.pdbx_seq_one_letter_code
_entity_poly.pdbx_strand_id
1 'polypeptide(L)'
;MIQIDKYSKKYEIALGRRNSAQYATKLDSELKTPGWMELYSKLKSLDKITKVSEFDENETQLVKLFEQLYEKITAPGLDAFISWVESSTTSKNTENIKKFKKYLKSEYDNYADEIEGILTSKEIISNFSADSIFGKLISNFESKIKRLITNFIDSDKFENEIDGLLSKIKLEMDNVSTITELNFTLFNQLFTEEQAKDEKLSFYNDIFENIRKKYQSIEFQKGEDKNTDLYIRINNRISSVKKCITLLVETNIAKDEDEVLKGMFLKFQKEMPVVEDDYLQSLKGFVDNDWENLSDKYYQIKKFYSNAPLSFRPVSFPDLRKGGDLKNLIDSYNLILKDGDIIIKPAATVNEIKTAVNKKSKTIKDLNSDIEKCRISVKEEMTEFIEKYNKQKTMLEKTIEDKEDLKEDFDSIYGEDGALDNLSNGIDEYLSDGSSLLKALSQGIIAQMVDLMKTTTEKFEETLKKTGLKDSIEWLNDLSDYNLSAEFLDADKIKQLLSKGLIKIELTKTYK
;
A
#
# COMPACT_ATOMS: atom_id res chain seq x y z
N MET A 1 64.85 -49.69 -10.46
CA MET A 1 65.51 -48.93 -9.38
C MET A 1 64.55 -47.82 -8.96
N ILE A 2 63.94 -47.95 -7.77
CA ILE A 2 62.97 -46.99 -7.25
C ILE A 2 63.65 -45.64 -7.09
N GLN A 3 63.05 -44.58 -7.65
CA GLN A 3 63.49 -43.20 -7.41
C GLN A 3 63.07 -42.78 -6.01
N ILE A 4 63.77 -43.27 -4.98
CA ILE A 4 63.46 -43.03 -3.56
C ILE A 4 63.31 -41.53 -3.28
N ASP A 5 64.17 -40.69 -3.86
CA ASP A 5 64.11 -39.23 -3.70
C ASP A 5 62.78 -38.61 -4.18
N LYS A 6 62.18 -39.15 -5.24
CA LYS A 6 60.88 -38.71 -5.75
C LYS A 6 59.76 -39.01 -4.76
N TYR A 7 59.82 -40.17 -4.09
CA TYR A 7 58.80 -40.60 -3.12
C TYR A 7 59.00 -39.94 -1.76
N SER A 8 60.25 -39.69 -1.33
CA SER A 8 60.56 -38.92 -0.12
C SER A 8 60.04 -37.49 -0.20
N LYS A 9 60.22 -36.80 -1.33
CA LYS A 9 59.68 -35.45 -1.53
C LYS A 9 58.15 -35.41 -1.47
N LYS A 10 57.49 -36.39 -2.09
CA LYS A 10 56.03 -36.57 -2.03
C LYS A 10 55.57 -36.83 -0.58
N TYR A 11 56.29 -37.67 0.15
CA TYR A 11 55.98 -37.97 1.54
C TYR A 11 56.02 -36.70 2.42
N GLU A 12 57.05 -35.87 2.31
CA GLU A 12 57.16 -34.61 3.07
C GLU A 12 56.02 -33.63 2.75
N ILE A 13 55.64 -33.50 1.48
CA ILE A 13 54.50 -32.67 1.05
C ILE A 13 53.19 -33.18 1.66
N ALA A 14 52.96 -34.50 1.63
CA ALA A 14 51.77 -35.11 2.21
C ALA A 14 51.74 -34.98 3.74
N LEU A 15 52.89 -35.12 4.41
CA LEU A 15 53.03 -34.94 5.85
C LEU A 15 52.70 -33.49 6.27
N GLY A 16 53.21 -32.51 5.52
CA GLY A 16 52.90 -31.10 5.72
C GLY A 16 51.40 -30.80 5.63
N ARG A 17 50.69 -31.41 4.66
CA ARG A 17 49.24 -31.25 4.50
C ARG A 17 48.41 -31.93 5.57
N ARG A 18 48.80 -33.14 5.97
CA ARG A 18 48.15 -33.86 7.07
C ARG A 18 48.18 -33.05 8.37
N ASN A 19 49.25 -32.31 8.59
CA ASN A 19 49.43 -31.49 9.79
C ASN A 19 48.74 -30.11 9.70
N SER A 20 48.17 -29.74 8.55
CA SER A 20 47.36 -28.54 8.41
C SER A 20 45.99 -28.72 9.05
N ALA A 21 45.61 -27.80 9.94
CA ALA A 21 44.31 -27.79 10.60
C ALA A 21 43.13 -27.75 9.60
N GLN A 22 43.36 -27.20 8.40
CA GLN A 22 42.36 -27.10 7.32
C GLN A 22 41.97 -28.48 6.74
N TYR A 23 42.91 -29.43 6.69
CA TYR A 23 42.71 -30.70 5.98
C TYR A 23 42.66 -31.93 6.90
N ALA A 24 43.12 -31.81 8.16
CA ALA A 24 43.24 -32.91 9.10
C ALA A 24 41.94 -33.71 9.29
N THR A 25 40.80 -33.04 9.50
CA THR A 25 39.51 -33.70 9.77
C THR A 25 38.97 -34.46 8.54
N LYS A 26 39.07 -33.86 7.34
CA LYS A 26 38.62 -34.49 6.09
C LYS A 26 39.48 -35.69 5.71
N LEU A 27 40.80 -35.57 5.90
CA LEU A 27 41.75 -36.67 5.68
C LEU A 27 41.50 -37.84 6.62
N ASP A 28 41.21 -37.56 7.89
CA ASP A 28 40.88 -38.61 8.88
C ASP A 28 39.58 -39.34 8.53
N SER A 29 38.55 -38.63 8.06
CA SER A 29 37.31 -39.28 7.60
C SER A 29 37.49 -40.12 6.33
N GLU A 30 38.26 -39.64 5.36
CA GLU A 30 38.49 -40.34 4.08
C GLU A 30 39.31 -41.62 4.29
N LEU A 31 40.38 -41.56 5.07
CA LEU A 31 41.26 -42.70 5.37
C LEU A 31 40.56 -43.78 6.21
N LYS A 32 39.44 -43.45 6.86
CA LYS A 32 38.59 -44.40 7.61
C LYS A 32 37.56 -45.11 6.75
N THR A 33 37.43 -44.79 5.46
CA THR A 33 36.47 -45.47 4.58
C THR A 33 36.84 -46.95 4.38
N PRO A 34 35.86 -47.86 4.21
CA PRO A 34 36.10 -49.30 4.15
C PRO A 34 37.12 -49.73 3.08
N GLY A 35 37.12 -49.06 1.92
CA GLY A 35 38.06 -49.36 0.83
C GLY A 35 39.53 -49.14 1.20
N TRP A 36 39.83 -48.11 1.99
CA TRP A 36 41.18 -47.84 2.49
C TRP A 36 41.60 -48.82 3.57
N MET A 37 40.68 -49.20 4.47
CA MET A 37 40.96 -50.22 5.50
C MET A 37 41.22 -51.60 4.88
N GLU A 38 40.55 -51.94 3.78
CA GLU A 38 40.81 -53.17 3.02
C GLU A 38 42.18 -53.14 2.33
N LEU A 39 42.53 -52.04 1.67
CA LEU A 39 43.85 -51.85 1.03
C LEU A 39 45.00 -51.87 2.06
N TYR A 40 44.82 -51.21 3.21
CA TYR A 40 45.77 -51.24 4.32
C TYR A 40 45.94 -52.65 4.91
N SER A 41 44.86 -53.44 4.94
CA SER A 41 44.92 -54.85 5.38
C SER A 41 45.67 -55.73 4.38
N LYS A 42 45.52 -55.49 3.07
CA LYS A 42 46.31 -56.14 2.00
C LYS A 42 47.80 -55.78 2.05
N LEU A 43 48.15 -54.58 2.51
CA LEU A 43 49.55 -54.22 2.77
C LEU A 43 50.17 -55.00 3.93
N LYS A 44 49.43 -55.22 5.02
CA LYS A 44 49.93 -56.00 6.17
C LYS A 44 50.25 -57.46 5.80
N SER A 45 49.68 -57.99 4.71
CA SER A 45 50.06 -59.30 4.19
C SER A 45 51.36 -59.33 3.37
N LEU A 46 51.97 -58.17 3.08
CA LEU A 46 53.25 -58.08 2.35
C LEU A 46 54.48 -58.46 3.19
N ASP A 47 54.35 -58.67 4.49
CA ASP A 47 55.41 -59.17 5.38
C ASP A 47 55.81 -60.65 5.11
N LYS A 48 55.30 -61.27 4.04
CA LYS A 48 55.48 -62.69 3.68
C LYS A 48 56.00 -62.92 2.25
N ILE A 49 56.78 -62.00 1.69
CA ILE A 49 57.39 -62.17 0.35
C ILE A 49 58.58 -63.13 0.45
N THR A 50 58.55 -64.24 -0.30
CA THR A 50 59.64 -65.24 -0.29
C THR A 50 60.28 -65.47 -1.66
N LYS A 51 59.73 -64.88 -2.73
CA LYS A 51 60.24 -64.99 -4.11
C LYS A 51 60.42 -63.63 -4.78
N VAL A 52 61.39 -63.56 -5.70
CA VAL A 52 61.70 -62.35 -6.49
C VAL A 52 60.55 -61.95 -7.43
N SER A 53 59.82 -62.91 -8.01
CA SER A 53 58.65 -62.61 -8.85
C SER A 53 57.47 -62.03 -8.05
N GLU A 54 57.35 -62.41 -6.77
CA GLU A 54 56.38 -61.82 -5.84
C GLU A 54 56.81 -60.41 -5.40
N PHE A 55 58.12 -60.11 -5.43
CA PHE A 55 58.65 -58.79 -5.12
C PHE A 55 58.23 -57.76 -6.17
N ASP A 56 58.38 -58.05 -7.47
CA ASP A 56 58.05 -57.09 -8.54
C ASP A 56 56.54 -56.78 -8.63
N GLU A 57 55.68 -57.78 -8.43
CA GLU A 57 54.22 -57.60 -8.37
C GLU A 57 53.80 -56.78 -7.16
N ASN A 58 54.42 -57.01 -5.99
CA ASN A 58 54.14 -56.28 -4.77
C ASN A 58 54.76 -54.87 -4.75
N GLU A 59 55.91 -54.66 -5.39
CA GLU A 59 56.53 -53.34 -5.62
C GLU A 59 55.58 -52.45 -6.42
N THR A 60 55.01 -52.99 -7.50
CA THR A 60 54.04 -52.28 -8.34
C THR A 60 52.78 -51.91 -7.54
N GLN A 61 52.28 -52.81 -6.68
CA GLN A 61 51.13 -52.55 -5.82
C GLN A 61 51.43 -51.49 -4.74
N LEU A 62 52.62 -51.55 -4.12
CA LEU A 62 53.08 -50.57 -3.13
C LEU A 62 53.22 -49.18 -3.73
N VAL A 63 53.85 -49.07 -4.90
CA VAL A 63 53.97 -47.80 -5.63
C VAL A 63 52.59 -47.25 -5.98
N LYS A 64 51.70 -48.10 -6.52
CA LYS A 64 50.34 -47.70 -6.87
C LYS A 64 49.55 -47.22 -5.65
N LEU A 65 49.66 -47.92 -4.52
CA LEU A 65 48.99 -47.53 -3.29
C LEU A 65 49.56 -46.24 -2.70
N PHE A 66 50.89 -46.10 -2.67
CA PHE A 66 51.53 -44.86 -2.24
C PHE A 66 51.05 -43.69 -3.10
N GLU A 67 50.97 -43.87 -4.41
CA GLU A 67 50.49 -42.82 -5.31
C GLU A 67 49.01 -42.49 -5.10
N GLN A 68 48.16 -43.48 -4.85
CA GLN A 68 46.75 -43.26 -4.51
C GLN A 68 46.60 -42.56 -3.15
N LEU A 69 47.37 -42.94 -2.15
CA LEU A 69 47.33 -42.36 -0.81
C LEU A 69 47.90 -40.93 -0.81
N TYR A 70 49.00 -40.72 -1.51
CA TYR A 70 49.58 -39.41 -1.76
C TYR A 70 48.56 -38.49 -2.43
N GLU A 71 47.90 -38.95 -3.50
CA GLU A 71 46.86 -38.20 -4.21
C GLU A 71 45.73 -37.77 -3.27
N LYS A 72 45.20 -38.67 -2.45
CA LYS A 72 44.14 -38.36 -1.47
C LYS A 72 44.60 -37.37 -0.40
N ILE A 73 45.84 -37.49 0.07
CA ILE A 73 46.38 -36.58 1.09
C ILE A 73 46.64 -35.19 0.51
N THR A 74 47.09 -35.12 -0.74
CA THR A 74 47.34 -33.84 -1.39
C THR A 74 46.08 -33.19 -1.92
N ALA A 75 45.07 -33.94 -2.35
CA ALA A 75 43.89 -33.38 -3.01
C ALA A 75 42.56 -33.88 -2.43
N PRO A 76 42.29 -33.65 -1.12
CA PRO A 76 41.14 -34.24 -0.43
C PRO A 76 39.78 -33.83 -1.02
N GLY A 77 39.63 -32.57 -1.47
CA GLY A 77 38.40 -32.08 -2.10
C GLY A 77 38.30 -32.39 -3.60
N LEU A 78 39.40 -32.75 -4.26
CA LEU A 78 39.41 -32.92 -5.72
C LEU A 78 38.48 -34.03 -6.18
N ASP A 79 38.53 -35.21 -5.57
CA ASP A 79 37.69 -36.33 -5.99
C ASP A 79 36.20 -36.05 -5.74
N ALA A 80 35.85 -35.37 -4.65
CA ALA A 80 34.47 -34.96 -4.36
C ALA A 80 33.97 -33.93 -5.40
N PHE A 81 34.82 -32.96 -5.75
CA PHE A 81 34.50 -31.97 -6.78
C PHE A 81 34.35 -32.60 -8.16
N ILE A 82 35.27 -33.49 -8.56
CA ILE A 82 35.19 -34.21 -9.83
C ILE A 82 33.94 -35.10 -9.86
N SER A 83 33.63 -35.81 -8.78
CA SER A 83 32.40 -36.63 -8.70
C SER A 83 31.15 -35.76 -8.84
N TRP A 84 31.17 -34.55 -8.27
CA TRP A 84 30.07 -33.60 -8.45
C TRP A 84 29.98 -33.09 -9.89
N VAL A 85 31.09 -32.74 -10.53
CA VAL A 85 31.15 -32.36 -11.95
C VAL A 85 30.63 -33.49 -12.83
N GLU A 86 31.06 -34.73 -12.60
CA GLU A 86 30.57 -35.94 -13.28
C GLU A 86 29.05 -36.09 -13.12
N SER A 87 28.52 -35.94 -11.90
CA SER A 87 27.08 -36.01 -11.66
C SER A 87 26.29 -34.86 -12.29
N SER A 88 26.96 -33.73 -12.57
CA SER A 88 26.37 -32.50 -13.09
C SER A 88 26.40 -32.42 -14.61
N THR A 89 27.17 -33.30 -15.26
CA THR A 89 27.37 -33.31 -16.71
C THR A 89 26.56 -34.43 -17.36
N THR A 90 25.66 -34.07 -18.27
CA THR A 90 24.80 -35.03 -18.99
C THR A 90 25.44 -35.62 -20.25
N SER A 91 26.54 -35.03 -20.74
CA SER A 91 27.20 -35.47 -21.97
C SER A 91 28.12 -36.66 -21.68
N LYS A 92 28.14 -37.64 -22.59
CA LYS A 92 29.05 -38.81 -22.60
C LYS A 92 30.51 -38.40 -22.87
N ASN A 93 30.93 -37.22 -22.41
CA ASN A 93 32.24 -36.65 -22.67
C ASN A 93 33.24 -37.08 -21.59
N THR A 94 33.26 -38.38 -21.31
CA THR A 94 34.13 -39.00 -20.31
C THR A 94 35.60 -38.70 -20.59
N GLU A 95 35.96 -38.44 -21.85
CA GLU A 95 37.31 -38.04 -22.23
C GLU A 95 37.65 -36.62 -21.78
N ASN A 96 36.77 -35.64 -21.98
CA ASN A 96 36.97 -34.28 -21.49
C ASN A 96 36.98 -34.23 -19.95
N ILE A 97 36.13 -35.00 -19.27
CA ILE A 97 36.16 -35.12 -17.81
C ILE A 97 37.51 -35.71 -17.35
N LYS A 98 38.04 -36.74 -18.02
CA LYS A 98 39.37 -37.29 -17.72
C LYS A 98 40.48 -36.25 -17.92
N LYS A 99 40.43 -35.47 -19.00
CA LYS A 99 41.38 -34.36 -19.25
C LYS A 99 41.28 -33.30 -18.15
N PHE A 100 40.06 -32.89 -17.80
CA PHE A 100 39.78 -31.92 -16.74
C PHE A 100 40.29 -32.43 -15.37
N LYS A 101 40.00 -33.68 -15.02
CA LYS A 101 40.54 -34.34 -13.82
C LYS A 101 42.06 -34.34 -13.82
N LYS A 102 42.69 -34.68 -14.94
CA LYS A 102 44.15 -34.71 -15.07
C LYS A 102 44.77 -33.33 -14.87
N TYR A 103 44.17 -32.30 -15.47
CA TYR A 103 44.61 -30.91 -15.34
C TYR A 103 44.44 -30.38 -13.91
N LEU A 104 43.24 -30.51 -13.34
CA LEU A 104 43.00 -30.08 -11.96
C LEU A 104 43.87 -30.82 -10.95
N LYS A 105 44.23 -32.08 -11.23
CA LYS A 105 45.16 -32.83 -10.40
C LYS A 105 46.59 -32.26 -10.42
N SER A 106 47.07 -31.76 -11.56
CA SER A 106 48.40 -31.13 -11.63
C SER A 106 48.42 -29.75 -11.00
N GLU A 107 47.28 -29.04 -11.02
CA GLU A 107 47.15 -27.66 -10.55
C GLU A 107 46.36 -27.52 -9.24
N TYR A 108 46.05 -28.62 -8.54
CA TYR A 108 45.09 -28.61 -7.41
C TYR A 108 45.45 -27.59 -6.35
N ASP A 109 46.74 -27.43 -6.07
CA ASP A 109 47.25 -26.52 -5.04
C ASP A 109 46.86 -25.07 -5.30
N ASN A 110 46.74 -24.69 -6.57
CA ASN A 110 46.36 -23.36 -6.99
C ASN A 110 44.84 -23.11 -6.86
N TYR A 111 44.04 -24.18 -6.71
CA TYR A 111 42.58 -24.14 -6.70
C TYR A 111 41.94 -24.77 -5.47
N ALA A 112 42.74 -25.23 -4.52
CA ALA A 112 42.27 -26.01 -3.37
C ALA A 112 41.26 -25.21 -2.55
N ASP A 113 41.55 -23.95 -2.26
CA ASP A 113 40.67 -23.08 -1.47
C ASP A 113 39.36 -22.74 -2.20
N GLU A 114 39.39 -22.60 -3.52
CA GLU A 114 38.19 -22.43 -4.33
C GLU A 114 37.32 -23.68 -4.33
N ILE A 115 37.92 -24.84 -4.61
CA ILE A 115 37.22 -26.11 -4.66
C ILE A 115 36.59 -26.45 -3.30
N GLU A 116 37.34 -26.28 -2.22
CA GLU A 116 36.84 -26.56 -0.87
C GLU A 116 35.72 -25.60 -0.45
N GLY A 117 35.81 -24.32 -0.83
CA GLY A 117 34.75 -23.34 -0.64
C GLY A 117 33.46 -23.74 -1.37
N ILE A 118 33.57 -24.09 -2.66
CA ILE A 118 32.44 -24.56 -3.47
C ILE A 118 31.78 -25.79 -2.86
N LEU A 119 32.57 -26.79 -2.43
CA LEU A 119 32.04 -28.01 -1.84
C LEU A 119 31.31 -27.75 -0.52
N THR A 120 31.84 -26.86 0.32
CA THR A 120 31.22 -26.47 1.59
C THR A 120 29.88 -25.77 1.33
N SER A 121 29.85 -24.79 0.42
CA SER A 121 28.62 -24.08 0.05
C SER A 121 27.59 -25.00 -0.60
N LYS A 122 28.03 -25.94 -1.45
CA LYS A 122 27.17 -26.98 -2.03
C LYS A 122 26.53 -27.85 -0.94
N GLU A 123 27.29 -28.27 0.06
CA GLU A 123 26.77 -29.09 1.17
C GLU A 123 25.68 -28.34 1.94
N ILE A 124 25.90 -27.05 2.24
CA ILE A 124 24.90 -26.19 2.89
C ILE A 124 23.62 -26.11 2.04
N ILE A 125 23.74 -25.84 0.73
CA ILE A 125 22.59 -25.71 -0.17
C ILE A 125 21.84 -27.05 -0.31
N SER A 126 22.57 -28.17 -0.34
CA SER A 126 21.97 -29.51 -0.40
C SER A 126 21.18 -29.87 0.86
N ASN A 127 21.47 -29.21 1.98
CA ASN A 127 20.79 -29.39 3.26
C ASN A 127 19.60 -28.44 3.46
N PHE A 128 19.29 -27.56 2.49
CA PHE A 128 18.05 -26.80 2.54
C PHE A 128 16.85 -27.74 2.50
N SER A 129 15.80 -27.38 3.24
CA SER A 129 14.59 -28.19 3.39
C SER A 129 13.94 -28.46 2.03
N ALA A 130 13.58 -29.73 1.78
CA ALA A 130 12.81 -30.13 0.61
C ALA A 130 11.43 -29.45 0.56
N ASP A 131 10.89 -29.10 1.73
CA ASP A 131 9.62 -28.39 1.89
C ASP A 131 9.77 -26.87 1.84
N SER A 132 10.93 -26.37 1.41
CA SER A 132 11.17 -24.94 1.27
C SER A 132 10.12 -24.27 0.37
N ILE A 133 9.60 -23.12 0.82
CA ILE A 133 8.70 -22.29 0.01
C ILE A 133 9.40 -21.77 -1.26
N PHE A 134 10.73 -21.76 -1.30
CA PHE A 134 11.57 -21.41 -2.45
C PHE A 134 12.22 -22.63 -3.13
N GLY A 135 11.74 -23.85 -2.89
CA GLY A 135 12.33 -25.08 -3.42
C GLY A 135 12.56 -25.05 -4.94
N LYS A 136 11.62 -24.52 -5.72
CA LYS A 136 11.77 -24.41 -7.18
C LYS A 136 12.83 -23.37 -7.58
N LEU A 137 12.97 -22.28 -6.84
CA LEU A 137 14.03 -21.30 -7.05
C LEU A 137 15.42 -21.92 -6.80
N ILE A 138 15.56 -22.74 -5.75
CA ILE A 138 16.78 -23.51 -5.45
C ILE A 138 17.07 -24.50 -6.58
N SER A 139 16.11 -25.32 -7.00
CA SER A 139 16.30 -26.27 -8.10
C SER A 139 16.69 -25.58 -9.42
N ASN A 140 16.13 -24.40 -9.70
CA ASN A 140 16.48 -23.61 -10.87
C ASN A 140 17.93 -23.12 -10.81
N PHE A 141 18.37 -22.65 -9.64
CA PHE A 141 19.75 -22.26 -9.39
C PHE A 141 20.73 -23.42 -9.62
N GLU A 142 20.49 -24.57 -8.98
CA GLU A 142 21.31 -25.76 -9.16
C GLU A 142 21.37 -26.19 -10.64
N SER A 143 20.25 -26.12 -11.34
CA SER A 143 20.19 -26.45 -12.77
C SER A 143 21.03 -25.50 -13.63
N LYS A 144 21.05 -24.20 -13.29
CA LYS A 144 21.90 -23.22 -13.99
C LYS A 144 23.38 -23.46 -13.72
N ILE A 145 23.76 -23.79 -12.49
CA ILE A 145 25.15 -24.16 -12.14
C ILE A 145 25.58 -25.42 -12.89
N LYS A 146 24.75 -26.47 -12.89
CA LYS A 146 25.02 -27.71 -13.66
C LYS A 146 25.24 -27.41 -15.14
N ARG A 147 24.43 -26.52 -15.71
CA ARG A 147 24.59 -26.07 -17.11
C ARG A 147 25.88 -25.28 -17.33
N LEU A 148 26.28 -24.40 -16.40
CA LEU A 148 27.57 -23.69 -16.47
C LEU A 148 28.74 -24.68 -16.48
N ILE A 149 28.73 -25.65 -15.57
CA ILE A 149 29.73 -26.73 -15.50
C ILE A 149 29.73 -27.53 -16.80
N THR A 150 28.57 -27.97 -17.28
CA THR A 150 28.46 -28.77 -18.52
C THR A 150 29.00 -28.02 -19.73
N ASN A 151 28.58 -26.77 -19.92
CA ASN A 151 29.05 -25.96 -21.04
C ASN A 151 30.58 -25.76 -21.00
N PHE A 152 31.15 -25.62 -19.81
CA PHE A 152 32.59 -25.50 -19.64
C PHE A 152 33.31 -26.83 -19.96
N ILE A 153 32.82 -27.96 -19.44
CA ILE A 153 33.38 -29.29 -19.71
C ILE A 153 33.33 -29.63 -21.21
N ASP A 154 32.27 -29.25 -21.90
CA ASP A 154 32.11 -29.51 -23.33
C ASP A 154 33.00 -28.59 -24.21
N SER A 155 33.54 -27.48 -23.69
CA SER A 155 34.37 -26.55 -24.48
C SER A 155 35.80 -27.04 -24.75
N ASP A 156 36.30 -28.02 -23.98
CA ASP A 156 37.69 -28.55 -24.01
C ASP A 156 38.79 -27.47 -23.87
N LYS A 157 38.46 -26.29 -23.30
CA LYS A 157 39.37 -25.15 -23.11
C LYS A 157 39.76 -24.91 -21.65
N PHE A 158 39.98 -25.99 -20.89
CA PHE A 158 40.17 -25.94 -19.44
C PHE A 158 41.33 -25.05 -19.00
N GLU A 159 42.46 -25.14 -19.71
CA GLU A 159 43.74 -24.56 -19.29
C GLU A 159 43.75 -23.03 -19.20
N ASN A 160 42.84 -22.34 -19.90
CA ASN A 160 42.82 -20.87 -19.97
C ASN A 160 41.59 -20.24 -19.30
N GLU A 161 40.57 -21.02 -18.92
CA GLU A 161 39.27 -20.49 -18.50
C GLU A 161 38.83 -21.00 -17.11
N ILE A 162 39.60 -21.88 -16.46
CA ILE A 162 39.23 -22.50 -15.18
C ILE A 162 39.10 -21.48 -14.03
N ASP A 163 39.99 -20.49 -13.97
CA ASP A 163 39.96 -19.44 -12.94
C ASP A 163 38.62 -18.71 -12.95
N GLY A 164 38.16 -18.35 -14.15
CA GLY A 164 36.89 -17.67 -14.37
C GLY A 164 35.69 -18.53 -13.98
N LEU A 165 35.72 -19.84 -14.27
CA LEU A 165 34.67 -20.76 -13.87
C LEU A 165 34.62 -20.92 -12.35
N LEU A 166 35.74 -21.28 -11.72
CA LEU A 166 35.79 -21.56 -10.28
C LEU A 166 35.44 -20.31 -9.49
N SER A 167 35.97 -19.15 -9.86
CA SER A 167 35.62 -17.87 -9.23
C SER A 167 34.12 -17.59 -9.35
N LYS A 168 33.52 -17.83 -10.52
CA LYS A 168 32.09 -17.62 -10.73
C LYS A 168 31.23 -18.60 -9.94
N ILE A 169 31.54 -19.90 -9.96
CA ILE A 169 30.77 -20.91 -9.21
C ILE A 169 30.89 -20.65 -7.71
N LYS A 170 32.10 -20.36 -7.22
CA LYS A 170 32.35 -20.03 -5.82
C LYS A 170 31.54 -18.81 -5.40
N LEU A 171 31.61 -17.71 -6.15
CA LEU A 171 30.85 -16.50 -5.87
C LEU A 171 29.35 -16.79 -5.76
N GLU A 172 28.79 -17.52 -6.72
CA GLU A 172 27.36 -17.85 -6.73
C GLU A 172 26.96 -18.77 -5.57
N MET A 173 27.72 -19.85 -5.34
CA MET A 173 27.46 -20.83 -4.28
C MET A 173 27.60 -20.21 -2.89
N ASP A 174 28.68 -19.46 -2.65
CA ASP A 174 28.95 -18.85 -1.36
C ASP A 174 27.87 -17.84 -1.00
N ASN A 175 27.44 -17.00 -1.94
CA ASN A 175 26.38 -16.05 -1.64
C ASN A 175 25.04 -16.75 -1.41
N VAL A 176 24.67 -17.76 -2.23
CA VAL A 176 23.41 -18.49 -2.05
C VAL A 176 23.35 -19.28 -0.74
N SER A 177 24.47 -19.88 -0.31
CA SER A 177 24.53 -20.65 0.93
C SER A 177 24.26 -19.81 2.18
N THR A 178 24.47 -18.49 2.10
CA THR A 178 24.17 -17.55 3.20
C THR A 178 22.72 -17.06 3.26
N ILE A 179 21.89 -17.32 2.25
CA ILE A 179 20.51 -16.83 2.19
C ILE A 179 19.60 -17.74 3.04
N THR A 180 19.44 -17.37 4.32
CA THR A 180 18.68 -18.15 5.30
C THR A 180 17.22 -18.40 4.90
N GLU A 181 16.60 -17.46 4.20
CA GLU A 181 15.20 -17.53 3.76
C GLU A 181 14.93 -18.68 2.80
N LEU A 182 15.96 -19.18 2.09
CA LEU A 182 15.83 -20.35 1.23
C LEU A 182 15.50 -21.62 2.01
N ASN A 183 15.74 -21.65 3.33
CA ASN A 183 15.40 -22.78 4.19
C ASN A 183 14.02 -22.67 4.85
N PHE A 184 13.27 -21.58 4.59
CA PHE A 184 11.96 -21.39 5.20
C PHE A 184 10.91 -22.32 4.57
N THR A 185 10.10 -22.96 5.41
CA THR A 185 9.05 -23.90 5.01
C THR A 185 7.65 -23.28 5.14
N LEU A 186 7.53 -22.15 5.83
CA LEU A 186 6.26 -21.45 6.07
C LEU A 186 6.40 -19.95 5.77
N PHE A 187 5.32 -19.32 5.30
CA PHE A 187 5.31 -17.88 5.01
C PHE A 187 5.52 -17.00 6.24
N ASN A 188 5.07 -17.43 7.41
CA ASN A 188 5.22 -16.66 8.64
C ASN A 188 6.69 -16.43 9.03
N GLN A 189 7.62 -17.24 8.52
CA GLN A 189 9.05 -17.03 8.70
C GLN A 189 9.58 -15.84 7.89
N LEU A 190 8.85 -15.40 6.85
CA LEU A 190 9.16 -14.18 6.10
C LEU A 190 8.61 -12.90 6.75
N PHE A 191 7.77 -13.04 7.77
CA PHE A 191 7.10 -11.92 8.42
C PHE A 191 8.06 -11.16 9.34
N THR A 192 7.79 -9.88 9.56
CA THR A 192 8.40 -9.14 10.68
C THR A 192 7.92 -9.71 12.02
N GLU A 193 8.63 -9.38 13.11
CA GLU A 193 8.22 -9.82 14.46
C GLU A 193 6.80 -9.37 14.85
N GLU A 194 6.35 -8.22 14.34
CA GLU A 194 4.99 -7.72 14.57
C GLU A 194 3.96 -8.49 13.73
N GLN A 195 4.25 -8.71 12.45
CA GLN A 195 3.39 -9.47 11.55
C GLN A 195 3.23 -10.93 12.01
N ALA A 196 4.28 -11.55 12.54
CA ALA A 196 4.25 -12.93 13.04
C ALA A 196 3.27 -13.15 14.21
N LYS A 197 2.89 -12.08 14.93
CA LYS A 197 1.93 -12.13 16.05
C LYS A 197 0.47 -11.98 15.59
N ASP A 198 0.24 -11.68 14.30
CA ASP A 198 -1.09 -11.41 13.77
C ASP A 198 -1.69 -12.65 13.09
N GLU A 199 -2.54 -13.35 13.83
CA GLU A 199 -3.22 -14.56 13.35
C GLU A 199 -4.17 -14.29 12.15
N LYS A 200 -4.61 -13.03 11.97
CA LYS A 200 -5.50 -12.65 10.87
C LYS A 200 -4.81 -12.63 9.51
N LEU A 201 -3.47 -12.64 9.46
CA LEU A 201 -2.71 -12.71 8.20
C LEU A 201 -2.94 -14.00 7.42
N SER A 202 -3.48 -15.04 8.07
CA SER A 202 -3.94 -16.26 7.41
C SER A 202 -4.98 -16.00 6.30
N PHE A 203 -5.69 -14.86 6.36
CA PHE A 203 -6.56 -14.36 5.30
C PHE A 203 -5.87 -14.29 3.93
N TYR A 204 -4.59 -13.97 3.87
CA TYR A 204 -3.84 -13.79 2.64
C TYR A 204 -3.15 -15.07 2.13
N ASN A 205 -3.30 -16.22 2.79
CA ASN A 205 -2.52 -17.44 2.47
C ASN A 205 -2.60 -17.83 0.98
N ASP A 206 -3.79 -17.80 0.37
CA ASP A 206 -3.96 -18.08 -1.06
C ASP A 206 -3.23 -17.07 -1.95
N ILE A 207 -3.22 -15.79 -1.53
CA ILE A 207 -2.52 -14.72 -2.25
C ILE A 207 -1.01 -14.88 -2.10
N PHE A 208 -0.52 -15.21 -0.90
CA PHE A 208 0.89 -15.52 -0.65
C PHE A 208 1.36 -16.70 -1.49
N GLU A 209 0.57 -17.76 -1.62
CA GLU A 209 0.88 -18.89 -2.51
C GLU A 209 0.96 -18.48 -3.98
N ASN A 210 0.07 -17.61 -4.44
CA ASN A 210 0.13 -17.09 -5.81
C ASN A 210 1.35 -16.19 -6.05
N ILE A 211 1.67 -15.30 -5.10
CA ILE A 211 2.90 -14.48 -5.11
C ILE A 211 4.12 -15.40 -5.18
N ARG A 212 4.20 -16.39 -4.29
CA ARG A 212 5.31 -17.35 -4.24
C ARG A 212 5.54 -18.00 -5.59
N LYS A 213 4.49 -18.51 -6.24
CA LYS A 213 4.57 -19.18 -7.56
C LYS A 213 5.13 -18.27 -8.64
N LYS A 214 4.83 -16.96 -8.61
CA LYS A 214 5.34 -15.97 -9.59
C LYS A 214 6.84 -15.71 -9.42
N TYR A 215 7.35 -15.77 -8.20
CA TYR A 215 8.74 -15.46 -7.85
C TYR A 215 9.65 -16.71 -7.73
N GLN A 216 9.30 -17.84 -8.36
CA GLN A 216 10.15 -19.05 -8.38
C GLN A 216 11.14 -19.11 -9.56
N SER A 217 11.12 -18.13 -10.46
CA SER A 217 12.01 -18.10 -11.64
C SER A 217 13.30 -17.32 -11.36
N ILE A 218 14.43 -17.87 -11.82
CA ILE A 218 15.74 -17.21 -11.79
C ILE A 218 16.13 -16.60 -13.16
N GLU A 219 15.22 -16.67 -14.12
CA GLU A 219 15.38 -15.99 -15.40
C GLU A 219 15.38 -14.48 -15.20
N PHE A 220 16.03 -13.79 -16.13
CA PHE A 220 16.17 -12.34 -16.12
C PHE A 220 14.80 -11.67 -16.28
N GLN A 221 14.47 -10.76 -15.37
CA GLN A 221 13.27 -9.92 -15.43
C GLN A 221 13.64 -8.46 -15.66
N LYS A 222 13.08 -7.87 -16.72
CA LYS A 222 13.32 -6.46 -17.09
C LYS A 222 12.79 -5.55 -15.96
N GLY A 223 13.67 -4.74 -15.36
CA GLY A 223 13.31 -3.74 -14.35
C GLY A 223 13.93 -4.01 -12.96
N GLU A 224 13.85 -5.24 -12.48
CA GLU A 224 14.45 -5.66 -11.19
C GLU A 224 15.92 -6.09 -11.32
N ASP A 225 16.26 -6.77 -12.43
CA ASP A 225 17.59 -7.36 -12.59
C ASP A 225 18.51 -6.42 -13.39
N LYS A 226 19.42 -5.75 -12.68
CA LYS A 226 20.53 -4.98 -13.31
C LYS A 226 21.81 -5.80 -13.47
N ASN A 227 21.92 -6.92 -12.75
CA ASN A 227 23.10 -7.80 -12.72
C ASN A 227 22.73 -9.21 -13.27
N THR A 228 23.69 -9.86 -13.92
CA THR A 228 23.60 -11.23 -14.43
C THR A 228 23.74 -12.31 -13.37
N ASP A 229 24.29 -11.98 -12.19
CA ASP A 229 24.57 -12.96 -11.13
C ASP A 229 23.29 -13.58 -10.56
N LEU A 230 23.31 -14.90 -10.37
CA LEU A 230 22.13 -15.68 -9.98
C LEU A 230 21.72 -15.39 -8.54
N TYR A 231 22.68 -15.29 -7.61
CA TYR A 231 22.39 -15.01 -6.20
C TYR A 231 21.67 -13.66 -6.00
N ILE A 232 21.99 -12.65 -6.80
CA ILE A 232 21.31 -11.34 -6.77
C ILE A 232 19.87 -11.49 -7.21
N ARG A 233 19.61 -12.25 -8.28
CA ARG A 233 18.24 -12.52 -8.73
C ARG A 233 17.44 -13.24 -7.66
N ILE A 234 18.01 -14.23 -7.00
CA ILE A 234 17.35 -14.93 -5.87
C ILE A 234 16.97 -13.94 -4.77
N ASN A 235 17.90 -13.09 -4.34
CA ASN A 235 17.65 -12.06 -3.35
C ASN A 235 16.55 -11.07 -3.79
N ASN A 236 16.54 -10.66 -5.07
CA ASN A 236 15.49 -9.83 -5.64
C ASN A 236 14.12 -10.52 -5.54
N ARG A 237 14.02 -11.80 -5.94
CA ARG A 237 12.76 -12.55 -5.84
C ARG A 237 12.25 -12.65 -4.41
N ILE A 238 13.12 -12.98 -3.45
CA ILE A 238 12.77 -13.03 -2.01
C ILE A 238 12.32 -11.65 -1.52
N SER A 239 13.05 -10.59 -1.89
CA SER A 239 12.70 -9.21 -1.56
C SER A 239 11.34 -8.82 -2.11
N SER A 240 11.03 -9.16 -3.37
CA SER A 240 9.74 -8.86 -4.00
C SER A 240 8.58 -9.61 -3.35
N VAL A 241 8.78 -10.87 -2.93
CA VAL A 241 7.79 -11.60 -2.09
C VAL A 241 7.55 -10.86 -0.78
N LYS A 242 8.61 -10.49 -0.05
CA LYS A 242 8.50 -9.74 1.22
C LYS A 242 7.76 -8.41 1.05
N LYS A 243 8.07 -7.65 -0.02
CA LYS A 243 7.38 -6.39 -0.34
C LYS A 243 5.90 -6.60 -0.66
N CYS A 244 5.55 -7.65 -1.39
CA CYS A 244 4.15 -7.98 -1.65
C CYS A 244 3.39 -8.32 -0.36
N ILE A 245 4.03 -9.07 0.57
CA ILE A 245 3.46 -9.35 1.89
C ILE A 245 3.20 -8.03 2.63
N THR A 246 4.20 -7.16 2.74
CA THR A 246 4.05 -5.86 3.41
C THR A 246 2.91 -5.02 2.82
N LEU A 247 2.84 -4.88 1.50
CA LEU A 247 1.75 -4.14 0.83
C LEU A 247 0.36 -4.70 1.19
N LEU A 248 0.21 -6.02 1.21
CA LEU A 248 -1.06 -6.65 1.59
C LEU A 248 -1.40 -6.39 3.06
N VAL A 249 -0.43 -6.48 3.97
CA VAL A 249 -0.65 -6.19 5.39
C VAL A 249 -1.08 -4.74 5.59
N GLU A 250 -0.44 -3.79 4.89
CA GLU A 250 -0.72 -2.35 5.01
C GLU A 250 -2.15 -1.97 4.60
N THR A 251 -2.79 -2.74 3.71
CA THR A 251 -4.22 -2.53 3.38
C THR A 251 -5.17 -2.71 4.56
N ASN A 252 -4.73 -3.35 5.65
CA ASN A 252 -5.52 -3.68 6.84
C ASN A 252 -6.81 -4.49 6.61
N ILE A 253 -7.09 -4.97 5.39
CA ILE A 253 -8.36 -5.63 5.08
C ILE A 253 -8.53 -6.96 5.84
N ALA A 254 -7.43 -7.67 6.14
CA ALA A 254 -7.47 -8.85 6.98
C ALA A 254 -8.05 -8.59 8.39
N LYS A 255 -7.89 -7.36 8.89
CA LYS A 255 -8.36 -6.95 10.23
C LYS A 255 -9.77 -6.41 10.24
N ASP A 256 -10.31 -6.02 9.09
CA ASP A 256 -11.65 -5.44 8.97
C ASP A 256 -12.74 -6.40 9.47
N GLU A 257 -13.86 -5.87 9.95
CA GLU A 257 -15.00 -6.65 10.41
C GLU A 257 -16.05 -6.88 9.31
N ASP A 258 -15.99 -6.09 8.23
CA ASP A 258 -16.86 -6.20 7.07
C ASP A 258 -16.40 -7.33 6.13
N GLU A 259 -17.02 -8.49 6.29
CA GLU A 259 -16.80 -9.67 5.46
C GLU A 259 -17.16 -9.45 3.98
N VAL A 260 -18.05 -8.51 3.66
CA VAL A 260 -18.36 -8.13 2.26
C VAL A 260 -17.16 -7.41 1.66
N LEU A 261 -16.55 -6.49 2.40
CA LEU A 261 -15.36 -5.78 1.94
C LEU A 261 -14.17 -6.73 1.76
N LYS A 262 -13.96 -7.68 2.69
CA LYS A 262 -12.96 -8.75 2.51
C LYS A 262 -13.20 -9.58 1.26
N GLY A 263 -14.45 -9.99 1.03
CA GLY A 263 -14.85 -10.73 -0.17
C GLY A 263 -14.60 -9.93 -1.45
N MET A 264 -14.88 -8.62 -1.43
CA MET A 264 -14.56 -7.71 -2.54
C MET A 264 -13.07 -7.67 -2.79
N PHE A 265 -12.23 -7.47 -1.77
CA PHE A 265 -10.78 -7.42 -1.93
C PHE A 265 -10.22 -8.67 -2.63
N LEU A 266 -10.59 -9.86 -2.14
CA LEU A 266 -10.13 -11.13 -2.72
C LEU A 266 -10.57 -11.29 -4.18
N LYS A 267 -11.79 -10.84 -4.51
CA LYS A 267 -12.30 -10.90 -5.89
C LYS A 267 -11.54 -9.97 -6.82
N PHE A 268 -11.33 -8.73 -6.38
CA PHE A 268 -10.63 -7.71 -7.17
C PHE A 268 -9.16 -8.06 -7.37
N GLN A 269 -8.49 -8.56 -6.32
CA GLN A 269 -7.11 -9.01 -6.40
C GLN A 269 -6.94 -10.14 -7.44
N LYS A 270 -7.89 -11.07 -7.53
CA LYS A 270 -7.87 -12.17 -8.52
C LYS A 270 -8.05 -11.68 -9.96
N GLU A 271 -8.78 -10.60 -10.17
CA GLU A 271 -9.04 -10.01 -11.49
C GLU A 271 -8.07 -8.87 -11.83
N MET A 272 -7.08 -8.58 -10.98
CA MET A 272 -6.14 -7.50 -11.21
C MET A 272 -5.31 -7.76 -12.50
N PRO A 273 -5.08 -6.74 -13.34
CA PRO A 273 -4.18 -6.88 -14.48
C PRO A 273 -2.78 -7.24 -14.00
N VAL A 274 -2.24 -8.36 -14.48
CA VAL A 274 -0.86 -8.78 -14.15
C VAL A 274 0.04 -8.45 -15.32
N VAL A 275 1.02 -7.57 -15.10
CA VAL A 275 2.12 -7.35 -16.02
C VAL A 275 3.07 -8.55 -15.91
N GLU A 276 3.36 -9.17 -17.05
CA GLU A 276 4.31 -10.28 -17.14
C GLU A 276 5.68 -9.82 -16.62
N ASP A 277 6.28 -10.60 -15.72
CA ASP A 277 7.55 -10.31 -15.02
C ASP A 277 7.57 -9.12 -14.03
N ASP A 278 6.43 -8.48 -13.71
CA ASP A 278 6.37 -7.44 -12.67
C ASP A 278 5.07 -7.48 -11.84
N TYR A 279 4.93 -8.57 -11.08
CA TYR A 279 3.77 -8.78 -10.22
C TYR A 279 3.70 -7.75 -9.07
N LEU A 280 4.84 -7.38 -8.48
CA LEU A 280 4.91 -6.42 -7.38
C LEU A 280 4.37 -5.05 -7.82
N GLN A 281 4.78 -4.55 -8.98
CA GLN A 281 4.26 -3.28 -9.49
C GLN A 281 2.78 -3.38 -9.85
N SER A 282 2.33 -4.52 -10.37
CA SER A 282 0.91 -4.78 -10.64
C SER A 282 0.07 -4.73 -9.35
N LEU A 283 0.54 -5.40 -8.30
CA LEU A 283 -0.11 -5.41 -6.98
C LEU A 283 -0.11 -4.02 -6.35
N LYS A 284 1.01 -3.30 -6.43
CA LYS A 284 1.10 -1.93 -5.95
C LYS A 284 0.12 -1.01 -6.68
N GLY A 285 0.08 -1.09 -8.00
CA GLY A 285 -0.85 -0.32 -8.83
C GLY A 285 -2.31 -0.60 -8.46
N PHE A 286 -2.64 -1.86 -8.18
CA PHE A 286 -3.95 -2.27 -7.70
C PHE A 286 -4.28 -1.68 -6.31
N VAL A 287 -3.38 -1.81 -5.33
CA VAL A 287 -3.61 -1.31 -3.97
C VAL A 287 -3.79 0.21 -3.99
N ASP A 288 -2.81 0.94 -4.52
CA ASP A 288 -2.74 2.40 -4.42
C ASP A 288 -3.84 3.11 -5.23
N ASN A 289 -4.19 2.61 -6.43
CA ASN A 289 -5.07 3.35 -7.35
C ASN A 289 -6.49 2.79 -7.43
N ASP A 290 -6.63 1.47 -7.34
CA ASP A 290 -7.89 0.79 -7.59
C ASP A 290 -8.61 0.44 -6.29
N TRP A 291 -7.90 -0.14 -5.32
CA TRP A 291 -8.48 -0.61 -4.07
C TRP A 291 -8.79 0.55 -3.11
N GLU A 292 -7.82 1.39 -2.77
CA GLU A 292 -8.00 2.50 -1.80
C GLU A 292 -9.16 3.42 -2.19
N ASN A 293 -9.22 3.82 -3.46
CA ASN A 293 -10.31 4.66 -3.97
C ASN A 293 -11.68 3.98 -3.87
N LEU A 294 -11.74 2.66 -4.07
CA LEU A 294 -12.99 1.92 -3.98
C LEU A 294 -13.41 1.68 -2.52
N SER A 295 -12.48 1.31 -1.65
CA SER A 295 -12.75 1.08 -0.23
C SER A 295 -13.21 2.38 0.43
N ASP A 296 -12.57 3.52 0.14
CA ASP A 296 -12.99 4.83 0.65
C ASP A 296 -14.43 5.17 0.27
N LYS A 297 -14.77 4.97 -1.01
CA LYS A 297 -16.15 5.18 -1.49
C LYS A 297 -17.13 4.25 -0.81
N TYR A 298 -16.75 2.99 -0.62
CA TYR A 298 -17.57 2.01 0.08
C TYR A 298 -17.82 2.41 1.54
N TYR A 299 -16.78 2.80 2.30
CA TYR A 299 -16.92 3.26 3.67
C TYR A 299 -17.75 4.54 3.78
N GLN A 300 -17.62 5.48 2.83
CA GLN A 300 -18.46 6.68 2.80
C GLN A 300 -19.94 6.33 2.63
N ILE A 301 -20.25 5.36 1.75
CA ILE A 301 -21.62 4.85 1.59
C ILE A 301 -22.09 4.23 2.91
N LYS A 302 -21.32 3.31 3.50
CA LYS A 302 -21.67 2.66 4.78
C LYS A 302 -21.89 3.66 5.90
N LYS A 303 -21.01 4.66 6.02
CA LYS A 303 -21.14 5.74 7.00
C LYS A 303 -22.43 6.52 6.81
N PHE A 304 -22.80 6.85 5.57
CA PHE A 304 -24.07 7.52 5.28
C PHE A 304 -25.28 6.71 5.78
N TYR A 305 -25.32 5.40 5.50
CA TYR A 305 -26.43 4.52 5.89
C TYR A 305 -26.40 4.06 7.35
N SER A 306 -25.25 4.16 8.04
CA SER A 306 -25.14 3.87 9.48
C SER A 306 -25.79 4.93 10.36
N ASN A 307 -25.97 6.15 9.84
CA ASN A 307 -26.64 7.22 10.56
C ASN A 307 -28.14 6.97 10.62
N ALA A 308 -28.77 7.29 11.75
CA ALA A 308 -30.21 7.21 11.88
C ALA A 308 -30.90 8.07 10.79
N PRO A 309 -31.88 7.53 10.05
CA PRO A 309 -32.62 8.28 9.05
C PRO A 309 -33.26 9.53 9.65
N LEU A 310 -33.08 10.67 8.99
CA LEU A 310 -33.75 11.90 9.38
C LEU A 310 -35.22 11.85 8.93
N SER A 311 -36.12 12.29 9.81
CA SER A 311 -37.54 12.45 9.50
C SER A 311 -37.83 13.93 9.28
N PHE A 312 -38.47 14.25 8.16
CA PHE A 312 -38.84 15.62 7.81
C PHE A 312 -40.35 15.76 7.91
N ARG A 313 -40.80 16.82 8.58
CA ARG A 313 -42.20 17.20 8.52
C ARG A 313 -42.50 17.76 7.13
N PRO A 314 -43.74 17.64 6.63
CA PRO A 314 -44.17 18.37 5.44
C PRO A 314 -44.08 19.87 5.73
N VAL A 315 -43.13 20.55 5.11
CA VAL A 315 -42.94 22.00 5.26
C VAL A 315 -42.73 22.60 3.88
N SER A 316 -43.38 23.74 3.63
CA SER A 316 -43.11 24.60 2.49
C SER A 316 -42.50 25.89 3.00
N PHE A 317 -41.52 26.43 2.27
CA PHE A 317 -40.86 27.69 2.61
C PHE A 317 -41.21 28.77 1.55
N PRO A 318 -42.47 29.21 1.44
CA PRO A 318 -42.87 30.17 0.41
C PRO A 318 -42.19 31.54 0.58
N ASP A 319 -41.81 31.88 1.82
CA ASP A 319 -41.20 33.17 2.18
C ASP A 319 -39.67 33.19 2.00
N LEU A 320 -39.07 32.07 1.54
CA LEU A 320 -37.67 32.02 1.09
C LEU A 320 -37.63 31.98 -0.45
N ARG A 321 -36.84 32.85 -1.08
CA ARG A 321 -36.57 32.81 -2.53
C ARG A 321 -36.07 31.44 -2.97
N LYS A 322 -35.36 30.74 -2.08
CA LYS A 322 -34.77 29.41 -2.30
C LYS A 322 -35.55 28.26 -1.63
N GLY A 323 -36.80 28.49 -1.22
CA GLY A 323 -37.61 27.46 -0.56
C GLY A 323 -37.88 26.20 -1.38
N GLY A 324 -37.93 26.32 -2.71
CA GLY A 324 -38.03 25.17 -3.62
C GLY A 324 -36.79 24.26 -3.58
N ASP A 325 -35.59 24.83 -3.39
CA ASP A 325 -34.33 24.09 -3.34
C ASP A 325 -34.25 23.24 -2.05
N LEU A 326 -34.73 23.77 -0.92
CA LEU A 326 -34.84 23.03 0.34
C LEU A 326 -35.77 21.80 0.22
N LYS A 327 -36.90 21.96 -0.48
CA LYS A 327 -37.81 20.85 -0.75
C LYS A 327 -37.15 19.78 -1.62
N ASN A 328 -36.52 20.18 -2.73
CA ASN A 328 -35.83 19.27 -3.62
C ASN A 328 -34.72 18.48 -2.90
N LEU A 329 -34.07 19.12 -1.93
CA LEU A 329 -33.03 18.51 -1.11
C LEU A 329 -33.58 17.42 -0.19
N ILE A 330 -34.70 17.69 0.50
CA ILE A 330 -35.41 16.70 1.32
C ILE A 330 -35.86 15.52 0.45
N ASP A 331 -36.44 15.79 -0.72
CA ASP A 331 -36.89 14.76 -1.66
C ASP A 331 -35.71 13.90 -2.15
N SER A 332 -34.57 14.53 -2.46
CA SER A 332 -33.35 13.83 -2.89
C SER A 332 -32.78 12.94 -1.78
N TYR A 333 -32.71 13.44 -0.55
CA TYR A 333 -32.28 12.65 0.62
C TYR A 333 -33.17 11.43 0.84
N ASN A 334 -34.50 11.62 0.82
CA ASN A 334 -35.46 10.55 1.00
C ASN A 334 -35.39 9.49 -0.12
N LEU A 335 -35.16 9.92 -1.36
CA LEU A 335 -34.98 9.02 -2.50
C LEU A 335 -33.73 8.16 -2.32
N ILE A 336 -32.61 8.76 -1.90
CA ILE A 336 -31.36 8.02 -1.62
C ILE A 336 -31.56 7.01 -0.49
N LEU A 337 -32.25 7.37 0.59
CA LEU A 337 -32.57 6.44 1.67
C LEU A 337 -33.45 5.28 1.19
N LYS A 338 -34.48 5.57 0.38
CA LYS A 338 -35.39 4.57 -0.17
C LYS A 338 -34.68 3.57 -1.10
N ASP A 339 -33.68 4.05 -1.86
CA ASP A 339 -32.84 3.20 -2.70
C ASP A 339 -32.00 2.19 -1.89
N GLY A 340 -31.86 2.38 -0.57
CA GLY A 340 -31.19 1.46 0.35
C GLY A 340 -29.66 1.48 0.26
N ASP A 341 -29.01 0.86 1.25
CA ASP A 341 -27.56 0.68 1.28
C ASP A 341 -27.08 -0.20 0.10
N ILE A 342 -25.78 -0.15 -0.19
CA ILE A 342 -25.18 -0.98 -1.22
C ILE A 342 -25.25 -2.46 -0.86
N ILE A 343 -25.80 -3.26 -1.78
CA ILE A 343 -25.89 -4.72 -1.67
C ILE A 343 -24.99 -5.34 -2.72
N ILE A 344 -23.87 -5.92 -2.28
CA ILE A 344 -22.93 -6.63 -3.15
C ILE A 344 -23.30 -8.11 -3.16
N LYS A 345 -23.81 -8.59 -4.30
CA LYS A 345 -24.12 -10.01 -4.48
C LYS A 345 -22.84 -10.81 -4.72
N PRO A 346 -22.70 -12.03 -4.18
CA PRO A 346 -21.50 -12.86 -4.39
C PRO A 346 -21.17 -13.11 -5.87
N ALA A 347 -22.21 -13.24 -6.71
CA ALA A 347 -22.06 -13.48 -8.15
C ALA A 347 -21.66 -12.23 -8.97
N ALA A 348 -21.79 -11.02 -8.42
CA ALA A 348 -21.55 -9.77 -9.15
C ALA A 348 -20.07 -9.65 -9.58
N THR A 349 -19.82 -9.40 -10.86
CA THR A 349 -18.48 -9.18 -11.43
C THR A 349 -17.80 -7.95 -10.83
N VAL A 350 -16.46 -7.86 -10.93
CA VAL A 350 -15.71 -6.68 -10.45
C VAL A 350 -16.22 -5.38 -11.07
N ASN A 351 -16.54 -5.37 -12.36
CA ASN A 351 -17.07 -4.19 -13.04
C ASN A 351 -18.48 -3.79 -12.57
N GLU A 352 -19.34 -4.76 -12.29
CA GLU A 352 -20.66 -4.47 -11.69
C GLU A 352 -20.52 -3.86 -10.30
N ILE A 353 -19.61 -4.39 -9.48
CA ILE A 353 -19.32 -3.85 -8.14
C ILE A 353 -18.74 -2.43 -8.23
N LYS A 354 -17.72 -2.21 -9.06
CA LYS A 354 -17.12 -0.88 -9.31
C LYS A 354 -18.20 0.12 -9.74
N THR A 355 -19.04 -0.26 -10.70
CA THR A 355 -20.13 0.59 -11.19
C THR A 355 -21.14 0.92 -10.09
N ALA A 356 -21.57 -0.07 -9.30
CA ALA A 356 -22.52 0.13 -8.21
C ALA A 356 -21.98 1.07 -7.12
N VAL A 357 -20.76 0.83 -6.65
CA VAL A 357 -20.08 1.67 -5.65
C VAL A 357 -19.91 3.10 -6.18
N ASN A 358 -19.38 3.25 -7.39
CA ASN A 358 -19.15 4.58 -7.98
C ASN A 358 -20.45 5.36 -8.17
N LYS A 359 -21.52 4.71 -8.66
CA LYS A 359 -22.83 5.34 -8.84
C LYS A 359 -23.39 5.82 -7.50
N LYS A 360 -23.40 4.96 -6.48
CA LYS A 360 -23.96 5.29 -5.17
C LYS A 360 -23.16 6.37 -4.44
N SER A 361 -21.83 6.26 -4.46
CA SER A 361 -20.92 7.28 -3.90
C SER A 361 -21.10 8.64 -4.59
N LYS A 362 -21.23 8.66 -5.93
CA LYS A 362 -21.51 9.89 -6.67
C LYS A 362 -22.82 10.53 -6.23
N THR A 363 -23.91 9.75 -6.14
CA THR A 363 -25.20 10.27 -5.70
C THR A 363 -25.14 10.89 -4.29
N ILE A 364 -24.43 10.27 -3.34
CA ILE A 364 -24.24 10.84 -2.00
C ILE A 364 -23.38 12.11 -2.03
N LYS A 365 -22.32 12.12 -2.86
CA LYS A 365 -21.45 13.29 -3.02
C LYS A 365 -22.19 14.47 -3.64
N ASP A 366 -23.02 14.21 -4.65
CA ASP A 366 -23.85 15.23 -5.31
C ASP A 366 -24.84 15.81 -4.29
N LEU A 367 -25.52 14.97 -3.48
CA LEU A 367 -26.37 15.43 -2.38
C LEU A 367 -25.60 16.33 -1.40
N ASN A 368 -24.41 15.93 -0.94
CA ASN A 368 -23.61 16.73 0.00
C ASN A 368 -23.18 18.08 -0.59
N SER A 369 -22.88 18.12 -1.89
CA SER A 369 -22.60 19.36 -2.63
C SER A 369 -23.82 20.28 -2.67
N ASP A 370 -25.00 19.72 -2.90
CA ASP A 370 -26.24 20.49 -2.97
C ASP A 370 -26.70 20.97 -1.58
N ILE A 371 -26.46 20.19 -0.51
CA ILE A 371 -26.60 20.61 0.89
C ILE A 371 -25.78 21.86 1.17
N GLU A 372 -24.52 21.84 0.76
CA GLU A 372 -23.61 22.93 1.04
C GLU A 372 -24.00 24.22 0.29
N LYS A 373 -24.33 24.11 -0.99
CA LYS A 373 -24.83 25.25 -1.78
C LYS A 373 -26.12 25.82 -1.18
N CYS A 374 -27.06 24.96 -0.80
CA CYS A 374 -28.33 25.38 -0.23
C CYS A 374 -28.13 26.06 1.15
N ARG A 375 -27.22 25.54 1.98
CA ARG A 375 -26.84 26.16 3.27
C ARG A 375 -26.34 27.58 3.07
N ILE A 376 -25.41 27.79 2.14
CA ILE A 376 -24.86 29.11 1.82
C ILE A 376 -25.98 30.06 1.38
N SER A 377 -26.82 29.65 0.43
CA SER A 377 -27.90 30.51 -0.06
C SER A 377 -28.95 30.87 1.00
N VAL A 378 -29.33 29.92 1.86
CA VAL A 378 -30.28 30.20 2.96
C VAL A 378 -29.66 31.15 3.98
N LYS A 379 -28.38 30.94 4.31
CA LYS A 379 -27.62 31.84 5.20
C LYS A 379 -27.58 33.26 4.64
N GLU A 380 -27.22 33.42 3.37
CA GLU A 380 -27.18 34.71 2.69
C GLU A 380 -28.55 35.40 2.75
N GLU A 381 -29.62 34.68 2.41
CA GLU A 381 -30.98 35.24 2.42
C GLU A 381 -31.44 35.70 3.81
N MET A 382 -31.17 34.92 4.86
CA MET A 382 -31.50 35.29 6.24
C MET A 382 -30.62 36.45 6.74
N THR A 383 -29.35 36.51 6.32
CA THR A 383 -28.46 37.62 6.67
C THR A 383 -28.91 38.93 6.00
N GLU A 384 -29.27 38.89 4.71
CA GLU A 384 -29.83 40.03 3.99
C GLU A 384 -31.12 40.55 4.66
N PHE A 385 -31.96 39.65 5.17
CA PHE A 385 -33.16 40.01 5.94
C PHE A 385 -32.79 40.77 7.22
N ILE A 386 -31.85 40.27 8.01
CA ILE A 386 -31.37 40.94 9.23
C ILE A 386 -30.81 42.33 8.89
N GLU A 387 -29.98 42.44 7.86
CA GLU A 387 -29.39 43.71 7.42
C GLU A 387 -30.45 44.72 6.99
N LYS A 388 -31.48 44.28 6.25
CA LYS A 388 -32.59 45.14 5.80
C LYS A 388 -33.27 45.82 6.99
N TYR A 389 -33.64 45.05 8.02
CA TYR A 389 -34.34 45.61 9.18
C TYR A 389 -33.40 46.38 10.11
N ASN A 390 -32.14 45.96 10.28
CA ASN A 390 -31.16 46.75 11.03
C ASN A 390 -30.94 48.15 10.44
N LYS A 391 -30.97 48.32 9.11
CA LYS A 391 -30.93 49.64 8.45
C LYS A 391 -32.15 50.52 8.78
N GLN A 392 -33.27 49.91 9.15
CA GLN A 392 -34.52 50.60 9.49
C GLN A 392 -34.66 50.85 11.01
N LYS A 393 -33.76 50.31 11.84
CA LYS A 393 -33.82 50.40 13.31
C LYS A 393 -33.92 51.84 13.81
N THR A 394 -32.99 52.70 13.41
CA THR A 394 -32.95 54.11 13.85
C THR A 394 -34.18 54.90 13.40
N MET A 395 -34.74 54.58 12.23
CA MET A 395 -35.98 55.19 11.78
C MET A 395 -37.12 54.81 12.73
N LEU A 396 -37.30 53.51 12.99
CA LEU A 396 -38.39 53.05 13.85
C LEU A 396 -38.22 53.56 15.29
N GLU A 397 -37.00 53.56 15.81
CA GLU A 397 -36.66 54.08 17.14
C GLU A 397 -37.09 55.55 17.33
N LYS A 398 -36.80 56.41 16.34
CA LYS A 398 -37.25 57.82 16.36
C LYS A 398 -38.76 57.97 16.24
N THR A 399 -39.43 57.10 15.48
CA THR A 399 -40.89 57.18 15.31
C THR A 399 -41.68 56.83 16.57
N ILE A 400 -41.08 56.05 17.48
CA ILE A 400 -41.73 55.60 18.72
C ILE A 400 -41.24 56.34 19.97
N GLU A 401 -40.29 57.28 19.87
CA GLU A 401 -39.61 57.92 21.02
C GLU A 401 -40.59 58.53 22.04
N ASP A 402 -41.74 59.03 21.58
CA ASP A 402 -42.81 59.62 22.39
C ASP A 402 -44.02 58.68 22.61
N LYS A 403 -43.87 57.39 22.29
CA LYS A 403 -44.91 56.35 22.36
C LYS A 403 -44.44 55.14 23.16
N GLU A 404 -44.50 55.28 24.49
CA GLU A 404 -44.05 54.25 25.44
C GLU A 404 -44.78 52.90 25.25
N ASP A 405 -46.04 52.92 24.80
CA ASP A 405 -46.85 51.74 24.49
C ASP A 405 -46.31 50.90 23.31
N LEU A 406 -45.42 51.46 22.48
CA LEU A 406 -44.79 50.77 21.35
C LEU A 406 -43.37 50.29 21.64
N LYS A 407 -42.85 50.52 22.85
CA LYS A 407 -41.47 50.13 23.20
C LYS A 407 -41.29 48.61 23.19
N GLU A 408 -42.26 47.87 23.73
CA GLU A 408 -42.26 46.40 23.71
C GLU A 408 -42.31 45.85 22.28
N ASP A 409 -43.12 46.47 21.40
CA ASP A 409 -43.19 46.10 19.99
C ASP A 409 -41.82 46.27 19.30
N PHE A 410 -41.11 47.36 19.59
CA PHE A 410 -39.75 47.60 19.07
C PHE A 410 -38.70 46.63 19.64
N ASP A 411 -38.70 46.43 20.96
CA ASP A 411 -37.73 45.55 21.62
C ASP A 411 -37.95 44.09 21.20
N SER A 412 -39.19 43.68 20.90
CA SER A 412 -39.47 42.35 20.33
C SER A 412 -38.80 42.10 18.96
N ILE A 413 -38.44 43.16 18.23
CA ILE A 413 -37.73 43.07 16.96
C ILE A 413 -36.22 43.24 17.18
N TYR A 414 -35.81 44.29 17.89
CA TYR A 414 -34.44 44.80 17.93
C TYR A 414 -33.71 44.68 19.27
N GLY A 415 -34.39 44.21 20.32
CA GLY A 415 -33.84 44.01 21.66
C GLY A 415 -32.97 42.77 21.76
N GLU A 416 -32.34 42.60 22.93
CA GLU A 416 -31.70 41.34 23.33
C GLU A 416 -32.77 40.24 23.40
N ASP A 417 -32.49 39.07 22.82
CA ASP A 417 -33.49 38.02 22.58
C ASP A 417 -34.68 38.45 21.70
N GLY A 418 -34.56 39.57 20.98
CA GLY A 418 -35.52 40.00 19.96
C GLY A 418 -35.45 39.10 18.72
N ALA A 419 -36.36 39.33 17.77
CA ALA A 419 -36.46 38.49 16.58
C ALA A 419 -35.18 38.49 15.71
N LEU A 420 -34.54 39.65 15.53
CA LEU A 420 -33.30 39.73 14.73
C LEU A 420 -32.10 39.07 15.42
N ASP A 421 -32.03 39.16 16.76
CA ASP A 421 -30.97 38.54 17.56
C ASP A 421 -31.09 37.01 17.54
N ASN A 422 -32.31 36.49 17.74
CA ASN A 422 -32.61 35.06 17.59
C ASN A 422 -32.31 34.52 16.19
N LEU A 423 -32.61 35.28 15.13
CA LEU A 423 -32.23 34.89 13.76
C LEU A 423 -30.71 34.81 13.59
N SER A 424 -29.96 35.79 14.12
CA SER A 424 -28.51 35.80 14.06
C SER A 424 -27.91 34.58 14.77
N ASN A 425 -28.38 34.31 15.99
CA ASN A 425 -27.95 33.14 16.78
C ASN A 425 -28.27 31.83 16.04
N GLY A 426 -29.45 31.72 15.43
CA GLY A 426 -29.83 30.55 14.63
C GLY A 426 -28.97 30.35 13.40
N ILE A 427 -28.56 31.42 12.71
CA ILE A 427 -27.63 31.35 11.57
C ILE A 427 -26.27 30.81 12.03
N ASP A 428 -25.73 31.35 13.11
CA ASP A 428 -24.41 30.97 13.62
C ASP A 428 -24.38 29.53 14.14
N GLU A 429 -25.47 29.07 14.78
CA GLU A 429 -25.55 27.71 15.29
C GLU A 429 -25.81 26.68 14.18
N TYR A 430 -26.75 26.94 13.26
CA TYR A 430 -27.28 25.91 12.36
C TYR A 430 -26.87 26.05 10.89
N LEU A 431 -26.33 27.20 10.49
CA LEU A 431 -25.92 27.48 9.11
C LEU A 431 -24.43 27.83 8.98
N SER A 432 -23.64 27.69 10.05
CA SER A 432 -22.18 27.80 10.04
C SER A 432 -21.46 26.60 9.41
N ASP A 433 -20.16 26.76 9.15
CA ASP A 433 -19.34 25.74 8.48
C ASP A 433 -19.24 24.49 9.35
N GLY A 434 -19.57 23.34 8.77
CA GLY A 434 -19.63 22.05 9.48
C GLY A 434 -21.00 21.72 10.09
N SER A 435 -21.97 22.63 10.03
CA SER A 435 -23.34 22.36 10.48
C SER A 435 -24.15 21.56 9.44
N SER A 436 -25.03 20.68 9.92
CA SER A 436 -25.89 19.86 9.05
C SER A 436 -27.23 20.56 8.80
N LEU A 437 -27.35 21.23 7.66
CA LEU A 437 -28.63 21.82 7.20
C LEU A 437 -29.77 20.80 7.23
N LEU A 438 -29.51 19.55 6.82
CA LEU A 438 -30.49 18.47 6.88
C LEU A 438 -30.99 18.22 8.30
N LYS A 439 -30.11 18.24 9.30
CA LYS A 439 -30.50 18.07 10.70
C LYS A 439 -31.37 19.24 11.17
N ALA A 440 -30.98 20.47 10.86
CA ALA A 440 -31.78 21.67 11.19
C ALA A 440 -33.18 21.63 10.54
N LEU A 441 -33.25 21.18 9.27
CA LEU A 441 -34.52 20.95 8.58
C LEU A 441 -35.37 19.88 9.27
N SER A 442 -34.79 18.74 9.63
CA SER A 442 -35.50 17.65 10.31
C SER A 442 -36.06 18.05 11.68
N GLN A 443 -35.36 18.95 12.38
CA GLN A 443 -35.75 19.48 13.68
C GLN A 443 -36.77 20.63 13.58
N GLY A 444 -37.07 21.11 12.37
CA GLY A 444 -38.00 22.22 12.13
C GLY A 444 -37.41 23.60 12.41
N ILE A 445 -36.09 23.70 12.64
CA ILE A 445 -35.42 24.95 13.02
C ILE A 445 -35.47 25.96 11.88
N ILE A 446 -35.20 25.52 10.64
CA ILE A 446 -35.30 26.40 9.46
C ILE A 446 -36.73 26.93 9.29
N ALA A 447 -37.75 26.13 9.59
CA ALA A 447 -39.14 26.58 9.53
C ALA A 447 -39.42 27.66 10.59
N GLN A 448 -38.94 27.48 11.82
CA GLN A 448 -39.05 28.46 12.89
C GLN A 448 -38.35 29.78 12.53
N MET A 449 -37.18 29.73 11.91
CA MET A 449 -36.47 30.93 11.46
C MET A 449 -37.25 31.65 10.36
N VAL A 450 -37.86 30.92 9.41
CA VAL A 450 -38.71 31.52 8.38
C VAL A 450 -39.98 32.14 8.97
N ASP A 451 -40.63 31.46 9.92
CA ASP A 451 -41.78 32.02 10.64
C ASP A 451 -41.37 33.30 11.39
N LEU A 452 -40.19 33.31 12.01
CA LEU A 452 -39.66 34.49 12.71
C LEU A 452 -39.41 35.66 11.75
N MET A 453 -38.90 35.41 10.55
CA MET A 453 -38.78 36.43 9.50
C MET A 453 -40.15 37.02 9.14
N LYS A 454 -41.15 36.16 8.92
CA LYS A 454 -42.51 36.59 8.59
C LYS A 454 -43.14 37.43 9.70
N THR A 455 -43.09 36.94 10.95
CA THR A 455 -43.66 37.68 12.09
C THR A 455 -42.91 38.98 12.34
N THR A 456 -41.60 39.04 12.06
CA THR A 456 -40.82 40.29 12.14
C THR A 456 -41.33 41.31 11.13
N THR A 457 -41.58 40.90 9.88
CA THR A 457 -42.15 41.78 8.87
C THR A 457 -43.54 42.28 9.28
N GLU A 458 -44.42 41.39 9.73
CA GLU A 458 -45.77 41.76 10.19
C GLU A 458 -45.72 42.73 11.37
N LYS A 459 -44.87 42.43 12.37
CA LYS A 459 -44.71 43.25 13.58
C LYS A 459 -44.13 44.62 13.25
N PHE A 460 -43.14 44.69 12.38
CA PHE A 460 -42.56 45.96 11.93
C PHE A 460 -43.62 46.84 11.25
N GLU A 461 -44.38 46.27 10.32
CA GLU A 461 -45.45 46.97 9.58
C GLU A 461 -46.59 47.43 10.50
N GLU A 462 -46.97 46.60 11.47
CA GLU A 462 -47.98 46.94 12.48
C GLU A 462 -47.50 48.07 13.40
N THR A 463 -46.26 47.98 13.90
CA THR A 463 -45.64 49.00 14.76
C THR A 463 -45.61 50.32 14.01
N LEU A 464 -45.09 50.31 12.78
CA LEU A 464 -45.05 51.48 11.91
C LEU A 464 -46.44 52.08 11.68
N LYS A 465 -47.48 51.26 11.48
CA LYS A 465 -48.86 51.73 11.38
C LYS A 465 -49.35 52.41 12.66
N LYS A 466 -49.07 51.84 13.85
CA LYS A 466 -49.43 52.44 15.15
C LYS A 466 -48.72 53.77 15.44
N THR A 467 -47.56 54.01 14.81
CA THR A 467 -46.91 55.34 14.89
C THR A 467 -47.74 56.44 14.22
N GLY A 468 -48.63 56.09 13.28
CA GLY A 468 -49.35 57.06 12.44
C GLY A 468 -48.48 57.68 11.34
N LEU A 469 -47.25 57.19 11.15
CA LEU A 469 -46.29 57.72 10.17
C LEU A 469 -46.09 56.79 8.97
N LYS A 470 -46.80 55.66 8.91
CA LYS A 470 -46.71 54.70 7.81
C LYS A 470 -46.89 55.36 6.45
N ASP A 471 -48.01 56.06 6.24
CA ASP A 471 -48.31 56.73 4.97
C ASP A 471 -47.30 57.84 4.60
N SER A 472 -46.66 58.44 5.61
CA SER A 472 -45.62 59.47 5.45
C SER A 472 -44.28 58.86 5.06
N ILE A 473 -43.94 57.69 5.61
CA ILE A 473 -42.71 56.95 5.33
C ILE A 473 -42.81 56.20 4.00
N GLU A 474 -43.96 55.58 3.69
CA GLU A 474 -44.21 55.00 2.36
C GLU A 474 -44.12 56.07 1.28
N TRP A 475 -44.76 57.23 1.49
CA TRP A 475 -44.63 58.36 0.59
C TRP A 475 -43.17 58.80 0.42
N LEU A 476 -42.38 58.86 1.49
CA LEU A 476 -40.97 59.21 1.40
C LEU A 476 -40.17 58.19 0.56
N ASN A 477 -40.47 56.90 0.69
CA ASN A 477 -39.81 55.83 -0.05
C ASN A 477 -40.21 55.79 -1.53
N ASP A 478 -41.42 56.24 -1.87
CA ASP A 478 -41.93 56.33 -3.25
C ASP A 478 -41.30 57.48 -4.05
N LEU A 479 -40.61 58.42 -3.39
CA LEU A 479 -39.90 59.52 -4.05
C LEU A 479 -38.58 59.00 -4.65
N SER A 480 -38.70 58.30 -5.78
CA SER A 480 -37.58 57.62 -6.45
C SER A 480 -36.64 58.53 -7.25
N ASP A 481 -36.90 59.85 -7.33
CA ASP A 481 -36.08 60.81 -8.10
C ASP A 481 -35.76 62.09 -7.32
N TYR A 482 -34.48 62.49 -7.36
CA TYR A 482 -33.93 63.67 -6.66
C TYR A 482 -34.42 65.03 -7.20
N ASN A 483 -35.25 65.06 -8.24
CA ASN A 483 -35.83 66.27 -8.84
C ASN A 483 -37.35 66.30 -8.65
N LEU A 484 -37.80 66.54 -7.42
CA LEU A 484 -39.21 66.68 -7.10
C LEU A 484 -39.71 68.09 -7.45
N SER A 485 -40.77 68.19 -8.25
CA SER A 485 -41.51 69.44 -8.41
C SER A 485 -42.38 69.71 -7.17
N ALA A 486 -42.75 70.97 -6.94
CA ALA A 486 -43.53 71.38 -5.76
C ALA A 486 -44.90 70.66 -5.65
N GLU A 487 -45.41 70.13 -6.76
CA GLU A 487 -46.69 69.43 -6.85
C GLU A 487 -46.65 68.02 -6.21
N PHE A 488 -45.46 67.44 -6.05
CA PHE A 488 -45.26 66.12 -5.42
C PHE A 488 -44.94 66.21 -3.93
N LEU A 489 -44.79 67.43 -3.38
CA LEU A 489 -44.46 67.67 -1.98
C LEU A 489 -45.73 67.80 -1.14
N ASP A 490 -45.92 66.87 -0.21
CA ASP A 490 -46.99 66.91 0.78
C ASP A 490 -46.48 67.60 2.06
N ALA A 491 -46.96 68.82 2.29
CA ALA A 491 -46.52 69.66 3.42
C ALA A 491 -46.81 69.02 4.78
N ASP A 492 -47.92 68.29 4.93
CA ASP A 492 -48.27 67.64 6.20
C ASP A 492 -47.35 66.44 6.46
N LYS A 493 -47.06 65.63 5.44
CA LYS A 493 -46.10 64.52 5.55
C LYS A 493 -44.69 65.01 5.84
N ILE A 494 -44.22 66.07 5.17
CA ILE A 494 -42.91 66.69 5.41
C ILE A 494 -42.83 67.19 6.86
N LYS A 495 -43.86 67.87 7.36
CA LYS A 495 -43.90 68.37 8.73
C LYS A 495 -43.84 67.23 9.75
N GLN A 496 -44.58 66.15 9.52
CA GLN A 496 -44.55 64.95 10.38
C GLN A 496 -43.15 64.32 10.42
N LEU A 497 -42.53 64.09 9.26
CA LEU A 497 -41.20 63.49 9.15
C LEU A 497 -40.09 64.39 9.76
N LEU A 498 -40.17 65.71 9.57
CA LEU A 498 -39.27 66.69 10.19
C LEU A 498 -39.40 66.69 11.71
N SER A 499 -40.63 66.62 12.23
CA SER A 499 -40.88 66.65 13.68
C SER A 499 -40.24 65.47 14.42
N LYS A 500 -40.03 64.34 13.72
CA LYS A 500 -39.36 63.14 14.23
C LYS A 500 -37.86 63.09 13.87
N GLY A 501 -37.32 64.13 13.22
CA GLY A 501 -35.94 64.15 12.79
C GLY A 501 -35.58 63.02 11.81
N LEU A 502 -36.54 62.58 11.00
CA LEU A 502 -36.36 61.53 9.97
C LEU A 502 -35.83 62.11 8.66
N ILE A 503 -36.18 63.37 8.37
CA ILE A 503 -35.67 64.13 7.24
C ILE A 503 -35.07 65.45 7.71
N LYS A 504 -34.23 66.07 6.87
CA LYS A 504 -33.73 67.44 7.04
C LYS A 504 -33.96 68.21 5.75
N ILE A 505 -34.26 69.51 5.86
CA ILE A 505 -34.32 70.42 4.71
C ILE A 505 -33.05 71.27 4.71
N GLU A 506 -32.29 71.21 3.62
CA GLU A 506 -31.13 72.07 3.39
C GLU A 506 -31.46 73.11 2.32
N LEU A 507 -31.24 74.38 2.62
CA LEU A 507 -31.47 75.48 1.69
C LEU A 507 -30.12 75.97 1.14
N THR A 508 -29.89 75.76 -0.15
CA THR A 508 -28.68 76.26 -0.83
C THR A 508 -29.01 77.51 -1.65
N LYS A 509 -28.30 78.61 -1.38
CA LYS A 509 -28.45 79.86 -2.14
C LYS A 509 -27.38 79.95 -3.22
N THR A 510 -27.76 79.75 -4.47
CA THR A 510 -26.90 80.04 -5.63
C THR A 510 -27.02 81.50 -6.02
N TYR A 511 -25.92 82.25 -5.93
CA TYR A 511 -25.80 83.56 -6.55
C TYR A 511 -25.53 83.36 -8.04
N LYS A 512 -26.39 83.91 -8.90
CA LYS A 512 -26.16 83.98 -10.35
C LYS A 512 -25.38 85.23 -10.71
#